data_AF-A0A7C7UMN1-F1
#
_entry.id   AF-A0A7C7UMN1-F1
#
_cell.length_a   1.000
_cell.length_b   1.000
_cell.length_c   1.000
_cell.angle_alpha   90.00
_cell.angle_beta   90.00
_cell.angle_gamma   90.00
#
_symmetry.space_group_name_H-M   'P 1'
#
loop_
_entity.id
_entity.type
_entity.pdbx_description
1 polymer ?
#
loop_
_entity_poly.entity_id
_entity_poly.type
_entity_poly.pdbx_seq_one_letter_code
_entity_poly.pdbx_strand_id
1 'polypeptide(L)' 'YRSGETEDTTIADLAVATSTGQIKTGSMSRSDRVAKYNQLLRIAGQLGDRARFPGRTAFYNLGGS' A
#
# COMPACT_ATOMS: atom_id res chain seq x y z
N TYR A 1 6.19 -7.24 5.82
CA TYR A 1 5.73 -7.84 7.08
C TYR A 1 6.86 -8.63 7.73
N ARG A 2 7.42 -8.10 8.82
CA ARG A 2 8.32 -8.82 9.74
C ARG A 2 7.66 -8.84 11.14
N SER A 3 7.99 -9.79 12.02
CA SER A 3 7.26 -10.00 13.29
C SER A 3 7.51 -8.94 14.38
N GLY A 4 8.39 -7.97 14.14
CA GLY A 4 8.62 -6.79 14.99
C GLY A 4 8.43 -5.50 14.20
N GLU A 5 7.20 -5.23 13.77
CA GLU A 5 6.89 -4.02 13.00
C GLU A 5 6.79 -2.80 13.92
N THR A 6 7.46 -1.74 13.50
CA THR A 6 7.37 -0.41 14.10
C THR A 6 6.28 0.39 13.39
N GLU A 7 5.98 1.58 13.89
CA GLU A 7 5.12 2.55 13.19
C GLU A 7 5.76 3.15 11.93
N ASP A 8 6.94 2.66 11.50
CA ASP A 8 7.53 3.04 10.23
C ASP A 8 6.58 2.75 9.07
N THR A 9 6.48 3.71 8.16
CA THR A 9 5.56 3.66 7.02
C THR A 9 6.28 3.67 5.67
N THR A 10 7.61 3.57 5.67
CA THR A 10 8.46 3.64 4.45
C THR A 10 8.00 2.67 3.36
N ILE A 11 7.51 1.48 3.73
CA ILE A 11 7.02 0.50 2.75
C ILE A 11 5.75 0.93 2.01
N ALA A 12 4.93 1.82 2.59
CA ALA A 12 3.76 2.39 1.92
C ALA A 12 4.19 3.39 0.84
N ASP A 13 5.11 4.29 1.16
CA ASP A 13 5.70 5.23 0.20
C ASP A 13 6.42 4.50 -0.93
N LEU A 14 7.23 3.48 -0.61
CA LEU A 14 7.93 2.67 -1.60
C LEU A 14 6.97 1.99 -2.58
N ALA A 15 5.86 1.43 -2.09
CA ALA A 15 4.87 0.75 -2.93
C ALA A 15 4.22 1.71 -3.93
N VAL A 16 3.90 2.94 -3.51
CA VAL A 16 3.35 3.97 -4.40
C VAL A 16 4.40 4.48 -5.37
N ALA A 17 5.61 4.81 -4.89
CA ALA A 17 6.69 5.36 -5.69
C ALA A 17 7.12 4.42 -6.83
N THR A 18 7.11 3.11 -6.58
CA THR A 18 7.47 2.09 -7.57
C THR A 18 6.25 1.55 -8.34
N SER A 19 5.05 2.05 -8.06
CA SER A 19 3.80 1.60 -8.70
C SER A 19 3.63 0.08 -8.66
N THR A 20 3.95 -0.57 -7.53
CA THR A 20 3.89 -2.05 -7.42
C THR A 20 2.49 -2.61 -7.62
N GLY A 21 1.45 -1.82 -7.37
CA GLY A 21 0.04 -2.22 -7.44
C GLY A 21 -0.43 -3.10 -6.26
N GLN A 22 0.49 -3.65 -5.46
CA GLN A 22 0.18 -4.51 -4.32
C GLN A 22 1.12 -4.23 -3.15
N ILE A 23 0.57 -4.31 -1.93
CA ILE A 23 1.32 -4.20 -0.68
C ILE A 23 0.74 -5.17 0.36
N LYS A 24 1.62 -5.84 1.11
CA LYS A 24 1.23 -6.72 2.23
C LYS A 24 1.84 -6.21 3.53
N THR A 25 1.02 -5.56 4.35
CA THR A 25 1.45 -4.92 5.61
C THR A 25 0.78 -5.48 6.88
N GLY A 26 -0.01 -6.56 6.74
CA GLY A 26 -0.62 -7.29 7.86
C GLY A 26 -2.07 -6.88 8.16
N SER A 27 -2.67 -7.44 9.21
CA SER A 27 -4.08 -7.24 9.58
C SER A 27 -4.38 -5.84 10.16
N MET A 28 -5.65 -5.43 10.14
CA MET A 28 -6.12 -4.10 10.56
C MET A 28 -6.26 -3.92 12.10
N SER A 29 -5.66 -4.78 12.92
CA SER A 29 -5.92 -4.81 14.38
C SER A 29 -4.75 -4.35 15.24
N ARG A 30 -3.64 -3.95 14.65
CA ARG A 30 -2.40 -3.58 15.35
C ARG A 30 -1.89 -2.23 14.85
N SER A 31 -1.60 -1.30 15.76
CA SER A 31 -1.29 0.11 15.43
C SER A 31 -0.12 0.27 14.46
N ASP A 32 0.94 -0.53 14.60
CA ASP A 32 2.10 -0.59 13.71
C ASP A 32 1.73 -0.90 12.25
N ARG A 33 0.63 -1.65 12.03
CA ARG A 33 0.13 -2.02 10.70
C ARG A 33 -0.85 -0.98 10.19
N VAL A 34 -1.72 -0.50 11.08
CA VAL A 34 -2.66 0.59 10.79
C VAL A 34 -1.90 1.85 10.33
N ALA A 35 -0.71 2.11 10.88
CA ALA A 35 0.16 3.21 10.45
C ALA A 35 0.43 3.20 8.93
N LYS A 36 0.72 2.03 8.32
CA LYS A 36 0.93 1.93 6.87
C LYS A 36 -0.35 2.21 6.07
N TYR A 37 -1.49 1.68 6.51
CA TYR A 37 -2.77 1.96 5.86
C TYR A 37 -3.12 3.45 5.93
N ASN A 38 -2.91 4.09 7.09
CA ASN A 38 -3.10 5.53 7.25
C ASN A 38 -2.14 6.34 6.37
N GLN A 39 -0.91 5.86 6.16
CA GLN A 39 0.01 6.50 5.21
C GLN A 39 -0.50 6.38 3.77
N LEU A 40 -1.02 5.22 3.35
CA LEU A 40 -1.64 5.08 2.02
C LEU A 40 -2.82 6.04 1.83
N LEU A 41 -3.66 6.23 2.86
CA LEU A 41 -4.74 7.21 2.83
C LEU A 41 -4.22 8.66 2.70
N ARG A 42 -3.15 9.00 3.42
CA ARG A 42 -2.50 10.33 3.30
C ARG A 42 -1.92 10.56 1.90
N ILE A 43 -1.19 9.59 1.35
CA ILE A 43 -0.64 9.66 -0.01
C ILE A 43 -1.77 9.79 -1.05
N ALA A 44 -2.85 9.01 -0.92
CA ALA A 44 -4.01 9.12 -1.80
C ALA A 44 -4.65 10.52 -1.73
N GLY A 45 -4.80 11.08 -0.51
CA GLY A 45 -5.28 12.45 -0.31
C GLY A 45 -4.38 13.51 -0.96
N GLN A 46 -3.05 13.35 -0.88
CA GLN A 46 -2.08 14.26 -1.53
C GLN A 46 -2.12 14.17 -3.06
N LEU A 47 -2.38 13.00 -3.62
CA LEU A 47 -2.49 12.80 -5.06
C LEU A 47 -3.81 13.34 -5.63
N GLY A 48 -4.87 13.37 -4.81
CA GLY A 48 -6.21 13.80 -5.22
C GLY A 48 -6.70 12.99 -6.42
N ASP A 49 -7.18 13.69 -7.45
CA ASP A 49 -7.73 13.08 -8.67
C ASP A 49 -6.71 12.26 -9.48
N ARG A 50 -5.42 12.41 -9.19
CA ARG A 50 -4.35 11.61 -9.81
C ARG A 50 -4.16 10.25 -9.15
N ALA A 51 -4.75 10.02 -7.98
CA ALA A 51 -4.70 8.71 -7.33
C ALA A 51 -5.36 7.64 -8.22
N ARG A 52 -4.75 6.46 -8.31
CA ARG A 52 -5.27 5.33 -9.07
C ARG A 52 -5.17 4.06 -8.23
N PHE A 53 -6.29 3.36 -8.10
CA PHE A 53 -6.36 2.04 -7.50
C PHE A 53 -6.56 1.01 -8.62
N PRO A 54 -5.54 0.20 -8.96
CA PRO A 54 -5.62 -0.74 -10.09
C PRO A 54 -6.59 -1.91 -9.87
N GLY A 55 -6.91 -2.25 -8.61
CA GLY A 55 -7.79 -3.39 -8.33
C GLY A 55 -7.27 -4.68 -8.98
N ARG A 56 -8.10 -5.34 -9.80
CA ARG A 56 -7.71 -6.59 -10.47
C ARG A 56 -6.58 -6.42 -11.49
N THR A 57 -6.41 -5.23 -12.08
CA THR A 57 -5.34 -4.99 -13.06
C THR A 57 -3.95 -4.93 -12.42
N ALA A 58 -3.87 -4.92 -11.08
CA ALA A 58 -2.62 -5.03 -10.32
C ALA A 58 -1.92 -6.40 -10.50
N PHE A 59 -2.64 -7.41 -11.01
CA PHE A 59 -2.12 -8.75 -11.29
C PHE A 59 -1.71 -8.89 -12.76
N TYR A 60 -0.90 -7.95 -13.25
CA TYR A 60 -0.39 -7.94 -14.63
C TYR A 60 0.44 -9.20 -14.97
N ASN A 61 0.91 -9.91 -13.95
CA ASN A 61 1.67 -11.15 -14.07
C ASN A 61 0.81 -12.41 -14.24
N LEU A 62 -0.52 -12.32 -14.14
CA LEU A 62 -1.40 -13.49 -14.26
C LEU A 62 -1.83 -13.82 -15.70
N GLY A 63 -1.41 -13.05 -16.71
CA GLY A 63 -1.81 -13.23 -18.11
C GLY A 63 -3.30 -12.94 -18.30
N GLY A 64 -3.64 -11.88 -19.04
CA GLY A 64 -5.04 -11.62 -19.38
C GLY A 64 -5.59 -12.71 -20.30
N SER A 65 -6.75 -13.27 -19.94
CA SER A 65 -7.75 -13.71 -20.91
C SER A 65 -8.47 -12.49 -21.48
#